data_AF-A0A8J8GN54-F1
#
_entry.id   AF-A0A8J8GN54-F1
#
_cell.length_a   1.000
_cell.length_b   1.000
_cell.length_c   1.000
_cell.angle_alpha   90.00
_cell.angle_beta   90.00
_cell.angle_gamma   90.00
#
_symmetry.space_group_name_H-M   'P 1'
#
loop_
_entity.id
_entity.type
_entity.pdbx_description
1 polymer ?
#
loop_
_entity_poly.entity_id
_entity_poly.type
_entity_poly.pdbx_seq_one_letter_code
_entity_poly.pdbx_strand_id
1 'polypeptide(L)'
;MGRNVHLNDIESVLEELDYPVSRDAVADQCDDVTLVLADGEENLGELVAGSGADEFSSTDDLKSEVFNLLPRHAVGEPYQSEGEG
;
A
#
# COMPACT_ATOMS: atom_id res chain seq x y z
N MET A 1 11.99 4.46 13.67
CA MET A 1 12.87 5.40 12.96
C MET A 1 12.51 5.13 11.52
N GLY A 2 11.49 5.85 11.03
CA GLY A 2 10.63 5.40 9.94
C GLY A 2 11.35 4.86 8.71
N ARG A 3 10.86 3.73 8.16
CA ARG A 3 11.28 3.18 6.87
C ARG A 3 10.44 3.82 5.77
N ASN A 4 11.04 4.72 4.99
CA ASN A 4 10.41 5.26 3.79
C ASN A 4 10.51 4.25 2.63
N VAL A 5 9.37 3.89 2.05
CA VAL A 5 9.25 2.90 0.98
C VAL A 5 8.47 3.52 -0.15
N HIS A 6 8.98 3.45 -1.38
CA HIS A 6 8.25 3.94 -2.54
C HIS A 6 7.08 3.01 -2.86
N LEU A 7 5.98 3.56 -3.38
CA LEU A 7 4.82 2.75 -3.80
C LEU A 7 5.20 1.66 -4.82
N ASN A 8 6.24 1.88 -5.63
CA ASN A 8 6.76 0.85 -6.56
C ASN A 8 7.46 -0.32 -5.85
N ASP A 9 8.07 -0.07 -4.68
CA ASP A 9 8.83 -1.05 -3.90
C ASP A 9 8.00 -1.64 -2.75
N ILE A 10 6.75 -1.22 -2.58
CA ILE A 10 5.87 -1.71 -1.51
C ILE A 10 5.70 -3.23 -1.55
N GLU A 11 5.67 -3.81 -2.75
CA GLU A 11 5.51 -5.24 -2.95
C GLU A 11 6.56 -6.03 -2.17
N SER A 12 7.82 -5.59 -2.20
CA SER A 12 8.89 -6.26 -1.47
C SER A 12 8.66 -6.24 0.04
N VAL A 13 8.03 -5.20 0.59
CA VAL A 13 7.69 -5.12 2.03
C VAL A 13 6.52 -6.02 2.36
N LEU A 14 5.51 -6.05 1.48
CA LEU A 14 4.36 -6.91 1.66
C LEU A 14 4.74 -8.39 1.54
N GLU A 15 5.72 -8.75 0.72
CA GLU A 15 6.26 -10.10 0.59
C GLU A 15 7.08 -10.56 1.81
N GLU A 16 7.58 -9.63 2.63
CA GLU A 16 8.28 -9.95 3.88
C GLU A 16 7.31 -10.42 4.99
N LEU A 17 5.99 -10.25 4.81
CA LEU A 17 4.95 -10.63 5.77
C LEU A 17 4.61 -12.13 5.68
N ASP A 18 4.27 -12.73 6.83
CA ASP A 18 3.84 -14.13 6.91
C ASP A 18 2.32 -14.24 6.73
N TYR A 19 1.89 -14.83 5.61
CA TYR A 19 0.47 -14.95 5.27
C TYR A 19 -0.13 -16.29 5.73
N PRO A 20 -1.41 -16.31 6.17
CA PRO A 20 -2.33 -15.18 6.25
C PRO A 20 -2.01 -14.20 7.40
N VAL A 21 -2.16 -12.90 7.14
CA VAL A 21 -1.84 -11.82 8.09
C VAL A 21 -3.08 -10.97 8.38
N SER A 22 -3.35 -10.71 9.66
CA SER A 22 -4.48 -9.87 10.06
C SER A 22 -4.19 -8.39 9.85
N ARG A 23 -5.22 -7.59 9.57
CA ARG A 23 -5.10 -6.12 9.42
C ARG A 23 -4.33 -5.47 10.58
N ASP A 24 -4.66 -5.85 11.81
CA ASP A 24 -4.02 -5.32 13.03
C ASP A 24 -2.51 -5.65 13.07
N ALA A 25 -2.14 -6.87 12.69
CA ALA A 25 -0.75 -7.30 12.64
C ALA A 25 0.04 -6.59 11.53
N VAL A 26 -0.59 -6.31 10.38
CA VAL A 26 0.02 -5.47 9.34
C VAL A 26 0.17 -4.05 9.84
N ALA A 27 -0.87 -3.49 10.48
CA ALA A 27 -0.85 -2.13 10.99
C ALA A 27 0.27 -1.91 12.02
N ASP A 28 0.42 -2.83 12.97
CA ASP A 28 1.48 -2.77 13.99
C ASP A 28 2.89 -2.95 13.37
N GLN A 29 3.06 -3.91 12.46
CA GLN A 29 4.36 -4.15 11.81
C GLN A 29 4.75 -3.05 10.82
N CYS A 30 3.77 -2.38 10.22
CA CYS A 30 3.96 -1.34 9.22
C CYS A 30 3.71 0.08 9.75
N ASP A 31 3.51 0.26 11.06
CA ASP A 31 3.34 1.58 11.70
C ASP A 31 4.56 2.48 11.50
N ASP A 32 5.77 1.91 11.43
CA ASP A 32 7.00 2.66 11.14
C ASP A 32 7.28 2.74 9.62
N VAL A 33 6.39 2.25 8.75
CA VAL A 33 6.56 2.25 7.29
C VAL A 33 5.79 3.40 6.64
N THR A 34 6.53 4.30 6.00
CA THR A 34 5.96 5.45 5.28
C THR A 34 6.02 5.20 3.76
N LEU A 35 4.86 5.10 3.13
CA LEU A 35 4.72 5.07 1.68
C LEU A 35 4.99 6.45 1.08
N VAL A 36 5.95 6.52 0.17
CA VAL A 36 6.24 7.69 -0.64
C VAL A 36 5.44 7.59 -1.94
N LEU A 37 4.52 8.54 -2.11
CA LEU A 37 3.59 8.66 -3.23
C LEU A 37 4.05 9.79 -4.17
N ALA A 38 3.37 9.94 -5.31
CA ALA A 38 3.68 11.02 -6.25
C ALA A 38 3.28 12.41 -5.72
N ASP A 39 2.22 12.46 -4.90
CA ASP A 39 1.59 13.69 -4.39
C ASP A 39 1.85 13.91 -2.88
N GLY A 40 2.65 13.04 -2.24
CA GLY A 40 2.90 13.14 -0.81
C GLY A 40 3.42 11.83 -0.20
N GLU A 41 3.17 11.66 1.10
CA GLU A 41 3.57 10.50 1.87
C GLU A 41 2.42 10.05 2.77
N GLU A 42 2.25 8.74 2.93
CA GLU A 42 1.22 8.13 3.77
C GLU A 42 1.81 7.02 4.63
N ASN A 43 1.20 6.75 5.78
CA ASN A 43 1.64 5.65 6.63
C ASN A 43 0.95 4.34 6.20
N LEU A 44 1.74 3.30 5.93
CA LEU A 44 1.20 2.01 5.48
C LEU A 44 0.33 1.36 6.57
N GLY A 45 0.79 1.41 7.82
CA GLY A 45 0.06 0.83 8.94
C GLY A 45 -1.29 1.52 9.16
N GLU A 46 -1.33 2.84 9.10
CA GLU A 46 -2.57 3.62 9.26
C GLU A 46 -3.54 3.43 8.08
N LEU A 47 -3.02 3.36 6.84
CA LEU A 47 -3.80 3.01 5.65
C LEU A 47 -4.49 1.65 5.83
N VAL A 48 -3.71 0.63 6.18
CA VAL A 48 -4.23 -0.74 6.35
C VAL A 48 -5.19 -0.80 7.53
N ALA A 49 -4.95 -0.07 8.63
CA ALA A 49 -5.88 0.02 9.75
C ALA A 49 -7.26 0.60 9.37
N GLY A 50 -7.29 1.50 8.38
CA GLY A 50 -8.51 2.03 7.78
C GLY A 50 -9.21 1.09 6.78
N SER A 51 -8.60 -0.04 6.44
CA SER A 51 -9.16 -1.02 5.52
C SER A 51 -10.41 -1.71 6.09
N GLY A 52 -11.35 -2.01 5.19
CA GLY A 52 -12.51 -2.85 5.46
C GLY A 52 -12.20 -4.34 5.57
N ALA A 53 -11.00 -4.78 5.20
CA ALA A 53 -10.56 -6.17 5.32
C ALA A 53 -10.13 -6.51 6.75
N ASP A 54 -10.50 -7.71 7.22
CA ASP A 54 -10.09 -8.22 8.54
C ASP A 54 -8.73 -8.96 8.49
N GLU A 55 -8.48 -9.71 7.40
CA GLU A 55 -7.24 -10.41 7.13
C GLU A 55 -6.92 -10.40 5.63
N PHE A 56 -5.63 -10.57 5.33
CA PHE A 56 -5.12 -10.67 3.98
C PHE A 56 -4.57 -12.07 3.74
N SER A 57 -5.03 -12.68 2.66
CA SER A 57 -4.62 -14.05 2.31
C SER A 57 -3.32 -14.10 1.51
N SER A 58 -2.90 -12.98 0.92
CA SER A 58 -1.73 -12.90 0.03
C SER A 58 -1.22 -11.46 -0.09
N THR A 59 0.03 -11.32 -0.53
CA THR A 59 0.65 -10.04 -0.88
C THR A 59 -0.19 -9.22 -1.85
N ASP A 60 -0.72 -9.86 -2.90
CA ASP A 60 -1.53 -9.19 -3.93
C ASP A 60 -2.86 -8.66 -3.37
N ASP A 61 -3.47 -9.39 -2.44
CA ASP A 61 -4.72 -9.02 -1.78
C ASP A 61 -4.54 -7.75 -0.93
N LEU A 62 -3.49 -7.74 -0.10
CA LEU A 62 -3.10 -6.58 0.70
C LEU A 62 -2.70 -5.39 -0.18
N LYS A 63 -1.92 -5.62 -1.24
CA LYS A 63 -1.51 -4.60 -2.19
C LYS A 63 -2.73 -3.96 -2.84
N SER A 64 -3.62 -4.77 -3.40
CA SER A 64 -4.84 -4.30 -4.07
C SER A 64 -5.67 -3.41 -3.15
N GLU A 65 -5.82 -3.80 -1.89
CA GLU A 65 -6.55 -3.01 -0.89
C GLU A 65 -5.86 -1.67 -0.59
N VAL A 66 -4.53 -1.66 -0.39
CA VAL A 66 -3.77 -0.41 -0.21
C VAL A 66 -3.97 0.52 -1.40
N PHE A 67 -3.85 0.00 -2.63
CA PHE A 67 -4.06 0.80 -3.85
C PHE A 67 -5.50 1.31 -3.99
N ASN A 68 -6.49 0.57 -3.47
CA ASN A 68 -7.90 0.96 -3.47
C ASN A 68 -8.20 2.08 -2.45
N LEU A 69 -7.50 2.07 -1.32
CA LEU A 69 -7.60 3.09 -0.27
C LEU A 69 -6.90 4.41 -0.67
N LEU A 70 -5.85 4.33 -1.48
CA LEU A 70 -5.10 5.49 -1.93
C LEU A 70 -5.96 6.40 -2.84
N PRO A 71 -5.81 7.75 -2.71
CA PRO A 71 -6.45 8.67 -3.63
C PRO A 71 -5.98 8.40 -5.06
N ARG A 72 -6.91 8.41 -6.02
CA ARG A 72 -6.64 8.20 -7.46
C ARG A 72 -5.56 9.13 -8.04
N HIS A 73 -5.38 10.30 -7.43
CA HIS A 73 -4.36 11.29 -7.79
C HIS A 73 -2.97 10.94 -7.23
N ALA A 74 -2.90 10.23 -6.09
CA ALA A 74 -1.65 9.91 -5.40
C ALA A 74 -0.87 8.76 -6.05
N VAL A 75 -1.55 7.94 -6.85
CA VAL A 75 -0.96 6.81 -7.61
C VAL A 75 -0.20 7.30 -8.87
N GLY A 76 -0.21 8.61 -9.14
CA GLY A 76 0.18 9.18 -10.42
C GLY A 76 -0.94 8.98 -11.44
N GLU A 77 -1.21 9.99 -12.27
CA GLU A 77 -2.27 9.89 -13.27
C GLU A 77 -2.12 8.59 -14.07
N PRO A 78 -3.18 7.79 -14.26
CA PRO A 78 -3.14 6.76 -15.27
C PRO A 78 -2.87 7.52 -16.57
N TYR A 79 -1.79 7.21 -17.26
CA TYR A 79 -1.62 7.62 -18.65
C TYR A 79 -2.79 7.03 -19.46
N GLN A 80 -3.93 7.71 -19.44
CA GLN A 80 -4.82 7.82 -20.57
C GLN A 80 -4.22 8.88 -21.49
N SER A 81 -3.16 8.50 -22.20
CA SER A 81 -3.12 8.91 -23.59
C SER A 81 -3.69 7.75 -24.40
N GLU A 82 -4.97 7.93 -24.74
CA GLU A 82 -5.55 7.43 -25.97
C GLU A 82 -4.57 7.58 -27.14
N GLY A 83 -4.62 6.62 -28.06
CA GLY A 83 -3.69 6.54 -29.17
C GLY A 83 -3.75 7.73 -30.12
N GLU A 84 -2.59 8.06 -30.69
CA GLU A 84 -2.48 8.69 -32.01
C GLU A 84 -1.21 8.14 -32.69
N GLY A 85 -1.38 7.49 -33.84
CA GLY A 85 -0.31 6.97 -34.70
C GLY A 85 -0.66 5.72 -35.48
#